data_AF-A0A1E3NZ18-F1
#
_entry.id   AF-A0A1E3NZ18-F1
#
_cell.length_a   1.000
_cell.length_b   1.000
_cell.length_c   1.000
_cell.angle_alpha   90.00
_cell.angle_beta   90.00
_cell.angle_gamma   90.00
#
_symmetry.space_group_name_H-M   'P 1'
#
loop_
_entity.id
_entity.type
_entity.pdbx_description
1 polymer ?
#
loop_
_entity_poly.entity_id
_entity_poly.type
_entity_poly.pdbx_seq_one_letter_code
_entity_poly.pdbx_strand_id
1 'polypeptide(L)'
;MNPLIRFLLPKLNSPFTEFYFPFVRKIEGFEDLRLLDNTNCYFSQLEVLTIGSLSFQLFNLKAPKLKVFNHSKVILDRTAFNENVSTARISYSKFLDNLMCSNLECLEVIGAVAHSTLYKFNSVKILRIYADNSSESFNLEEYKSLEELVISKCSKLRSIEGLHCNSQTLRLLDLSNNKKFDQDISGFFTNMEVVNLSNTYIQKYPNLETSDNHLIVVNVEGCKNLNIKTA
;
A
#
# COMPACT_ATOMS: atom_id res chain seq x y z
N MET A 1 23.81 -20.15 5.20
CA MET A 1 24.28 -19.63 3.90
C MET A 1 23.06 -19.20 3.09
N ASN A 2 23.00 -17.95 2.66
CA ASN A 2 21.83 -17.35 2.00
C ASN A 2 21.73 -17.85 0.54
N PRO A 3 20.65 -18.53 0.11
CA PRO A 3 20.55 -19.16 -1.21
C PRO A 3 20.53 -18.18 -2.40
N LEU A 4 20.36 -16.88 -2.14
CA LEU A 4 20.31 -15.83 -3.16
C LEU A 4 21.61 -15.65 -3.97
N ILE A 5 22.75 -16.13 -3.48
CA ILE A 5 24.06 -15.85 -4.11
C ILE A 5 24.40 -16.83 -5.26
N ARG A 6 23.70 -17.96 -5.41
CA ARG A 6 24.18 -19.07 -6.28
C ARG A 6 23.67 -19.15 -7.72
N PHE A 7 22.85 -18.23 -8.21
CA PHE A 7 22.38 -18.30 -9.60
C PHE A 7 22.48 -16.95 -10.32
N LEU A 8 23.71 -16.53 -10.60
CA LEU A 8 24.01 -15.48 -11.57
C LEU A 8 24.60 -16.12 -12.83
N LEU A 9 23.74 -16.67 -13.69
CA LEU A 9 24.13 -16.92 -15.08
C LEU A 9 23.43 -15.87 -15.95
N PRO A 10 24.12 -14.78 -16.33
CA PRO A 10 23.59 -13.90 -17.37
C PRO A 10 23.37 -14.70 -18.64
N LYS A 11 22.30 -14.40 -19.39
CA LYS A 11 22.16 -14.90 -20.76
C LYS A 11 23.34 -14.34 -21.57
N LEU A 12 24.31 -15.21 -21.87
CA LEU A 12 25.63 -14.87 -22.40
C LEU A 12 25.66 -14.16 -23.78
N ASN A 13 24.53 -13.79 -24.38
CA ASN A 13 24.45 -13.18 -25.72
C ASN A 13 23.50 -11.98 -25.83
N SER A 14 23.21 -11.25 -24.74
CA SER A 14 22.36 -10.04 -24.78
C SER A 14 23.15 -8.76 -24.47
N PRO A 15 23.01 -7.68 -25.27
CA PRO A 15 23.61 -6.38 -24.96
C PRO A 15 23.01 -5.72 -23.70
N PHE A 16 21.94 -6.30 -23.15
CA PHE A 16 21.39 -5.97 -21.84
C PHE A 16 21.60 -7.17 -20.92
N THR A 17 22.35 -6.99 -19.83
CA THR A 17 22.54 -8.01 -18.81
C THR A 17 21.22 -8.19 -18.05
N GLU A 18 20.28 -8.95 -18.61
CA GLU A 18 19.09 -9.39 -17.89
C GLU A 18 19.48 -10.55 -16.95
N PHE A 19 19.22 -10.40 -15.65
CA PHE A 19 19.38 -11.49 -14.69
C PHE A 19 18.09 -12.31 -14.62
N TYR A 20 18.23 -13.63 -14.78
CA TYR A 20 17.10 -14.55 -14.86
C TYR A 20 17.05 -15.44 -13.60
N PHE A 21 15.95 -15.37 -12.86
CA PHE A 21 15.74 -16.08 -11.60
C PHE A 21 14.49 -16.96 -11.69
N PRO A 22 14.59 -18.17 -12.26
CA PRO A 22 13.43 -19.00 -12.60
C PRO A 22 12.76 -19.71 -11.44
N PHE A 23 13.38 -19.76 -10.26
CA PHE A 23 12.87 -20.59 -9.16
C PHE A 23 12.61 -19.79 -7.88
N VAL A 24 12.99 -18.51 -7.85
CA VAL A 24 12.78 -17.66 -6.68
C VAL A 24 11.30 -17.30 -6.59
N ARG A 25 10.62 -17.82 -5.56
CA ARG A 25 9.20 -17.54 -5.29
C ARG A 25 8.98 -16.41 -4.29
N LYS A 26 9.94 -16.18 -3.39
CA LYS A 26 9.84 -15.21 -2.31
C LYS A 26 11.17 -14.50 -2.12
N ILE A 27 11.10 -13.19 -1.96
CA ILE A 27 12.23 -12.30 -1.65
C ILE A 27 11.82 -11.50 -0.42
N GLU A 28 12.52 -11.70 0.69
CA GLU A 28 12.26 -11.03 1.98
C GLU A 28 13.55 -10.84 2.79
N GLY A 29 13.49 -10.05 3.86
CA GLY A 29 14.56 -9.99 4.88
C GLY A 29 15.75 -9.09 4.54
N PHE A 30 15.58 -8.10 3.65
CA PHE A 30 16.66 -7.20 3.22
C PHE A 30 16.69 -5.88 4.01
N GLU A 31 16.67 -5.97 5.33
CA GLU A 31 16.56 -4.80 6.22
C GLU A 31 17.77 -3.86 6.16
N ASP A 32 18.95 -4.41 5.86
CA ASP A 32 20.22 -3.67 5.74
C ASP A 32 20.65 -3.42 4.29
N LEU A 33 19.85 -3.84 3.31
CA LEU A 33 20.22 -3.75 1.91
C LEU A 33 20.03 -2.32 1.40
N ARG A 34 21.13 -1.57 1.37
CA ARG A 34 21.13 -0.17 0.93
C ARG A 34 20.95 0.00 -0.57
N LEU A 35 21.38 -0.99 -1.34
CA LEU A 35 21.27 -0.99 -2.80
C LEU A 35 21.14 -2.45 -3.27
N LEU A 36 20.08 -2.71 -4.02
CA LEU A 36 19.96 -3.91 -4.85
C LEU A 36 19.61 -3.45 -6.24
N ASP A 37 20.63 -3.21 -7.05
CA ASP A 37 20.41 -2.93 -8.45
C ASP A 37 20.06 -4.22 -9.18
N ASN A 38 18.76 -4.50 -9.22
CA ASN A 38 18.15 -5.59 -9.97
C ASN A 38 17.42 -5.05 -11.20
N THR A 39 17.94 -3.97 -11.79
CA THR A 39 17.38 -3.43 -13.02
C THR A 39 17.43 -4.49 -14.12
N ASN A 40 16.33 -4.66 -14.85
CA ASN A 40 16.17 -5.67 -15.91
C ASN A 40 16.22 -7.12 -15.42
N CYS A 41 15.75 -7.38 -14.19
CA CYS A 41 15.61 -8.75 -13.70
C CYS A 41 14.29 -9.38 -14.14
N TYR A 42 14.35 -10.68 -14.47
CA TYR A 42 13.19 -11.50 -14.75
C TYR A 42 13.05 -12.62 -13.72
N PHE A 43 11.98 -12.54 -12.92
CA PHE A 43 11.63 -13.55 -11.93
C PHE A 43 10.37 -14.29 -12.35
N SER A 44 10.53 -15.47 -12.96
CA SER A 44 9.41 -16.19 -13.57
C SER A 44 8.42 -16.78 -12.56
N GLN A 45 8.86 -16.98 -11.31
CA GLN A 45 8.07 -17.60 -10.24
C GLN A 45 7.90 -16.71 -9.01
N LEU A 46 8.39 -15.48 -9.03
CA LEU A 46 8.30 -14.61 -7.85
C LEU A 46 6.84 -14.25 -7.58
N GLU A 47 6.37 -14.64 -6.41
CA GLU A 47 5.01 -14.42 -5.92
C GLU A 47 4.99 -13.35 -4.83
N VAL A 48 6.06 -13.22 -4.04
CA VAL A 48 6.15 -12.30 -2.91
C VAL A 48 7.47 -11.53 -2.92
N LEU A 49 7.37 -10.20 -2.89
CA LEU A 49 8.49 -9.27 -2.78
C LEU A 49 8.29 -8.34 -1.57
N THR A 50 9.14 -8.51 -0.56
CA THR A 50 9.16 -7.67 0.64
C THR A 50 10.44 -6.84 0.68
N ILE A 51 10.28 -5.51 0.69
CA ILE A 51 11.38 -4.55 0.73
C ILE A 51 11.71 -4.17 2.17
N GLY A 52 12.96 -4.37 2.57
CA GLY A 52 13.49 -4.00 3.89
C GLY A 52 14.19 -2.65 3.96
N SER A 53 14.23 -1.87 2.89
CA SER A 53 15.01 -0.62 2.82
C SER A 53 14.30 0.46 2.01
N LEU A 54 14.32 1.70 2.50
CA LEU A 54 13.79 2.88 1.78
C LEU A 54 14.68 3.33 0.62
N SER A 55 15.94 2.85 0.58
CA SER A 55 16.90 3.12 -0.49
C SER A 55 16.85 2.07 -1.60
N PHE A 56 15.87 1.17 -1.56
CA PHE A 56 15.74 0.09 -2.52
C PHE A 56 15.33 0.64 -3.89
N GLN A 57 16.22 0.50 -4.87
CA GLN A 57 16.02 0.98 -6.23
C GLN A 57 15.77 -0.20 -7.17
N LEU A 58 14.51 -0.39 -7.55
CA LEU A 58 14.13 -1.22 -8.69
C LEU A 58 13.53 -0.33 -9.75
N PHE A 59 14.03 -0.41 -10.98
CA PHE A 59 13.43 0.32 -12.09
C PHE A 59 12.65 -0.60 -13.01
N ASN A 60 13.19 -1.76 -13.40
CA ASN A 60 12.54 -2.65 -14.37
C ASN A 60 12.48 -4.09 -13.84
N LEU A 61 11.40 -4.44 -13.15
CA LEU A 61 11.15 -5.79 -12.63
C LEU A 61 10.10 -6.52 -13.48
N LYS A 62 10.48 -7.66 -14.06
CA LYS A 62 9.55 -8.57 -14.73
C LYS A 62 9.22 -9.73 -13.78
N ALA A 63 8.04 -9.69 -13.18
CA ALA A 63 7.58 -10.69 -12.21
C ALA A 63 6.11 -11.05 -12.48
N PRO A 64 5.83 -11.83 -13.54
CA PRO A 64 4.46 -12.07 -14.01
C PRO A 64 3.57 -12.76 -12.97
N LYS A 65 4.15 -13.50 -12.02
CA LYS A 65 3.43 -14.19 -10.94
C LYS A 65 3.37 -13.41 -9.64
N LEU A 66 3.86 -12.17 -9.60
CA LEU A 66 3.89 -11.39 -8.37
C LEU A 66 2.47 -11.11 -7.88
N LYS A 67 2.20 -11.52 -6.65
CA LYS A 67 0.93 -11.33 -5.95
C LYS A 67 1.04 -10.33 -4.81
N VAL A 68 2.21 -10.27 -4.16
CA VAL A 68 2.42 -9.44 -2.99
C VAL A 68 3.67 -8.58 -3.19
N PHE A 69 3.46 -7.28 -3.11
CA PHE A 69 4.53 -6.29 -2.95
C PHE A 69 4.30 -5.55 -1.64
N ASN A 70 5.25 -5.62 -0.71
CA ASN A 70 5.12 -4.98 0.58
C ASN A 70 6.45 -4.57 1.22
N HIS A 71 6.37 -3.99 2.42
CA HIS A 71 7.51 -3.59 3.21
C HIS A 71 7.71 -4.50 4.42
N SER A 72 8.97 -4.63 4.83
CA SER A 72 9.28 -5.33 6.09
C SER A 72 8.64 -4.58 7.26
N LYS A 73 8.25 -5.32 8.31
CA LYS A 73 7.74 -4.74 9.56
C LYS A 73 8.69 -3.71 10.14
N VAL A 74 10.00 -3.97 10.11
CA VAL A 74 11.03 -3.04 10.61
C VAL A 74 10.97 -1.69 9.91
N ILE A 75 10.74 -1.67 8.59
CA ILE A 75 10.57 -0.41 7.85
C ILE A 75 9.25 0.26 8.20
N LEU A 76 8.14 -0.47 8.27
CA LEU A 76 6.85 0.09 8.66
C LEU A 76 6.92 0.74 10.06
N ASP A 77 7.47 0.03 11.05
CA ASP A 77 7.73 0.51 12.42
C ASP A 77 8.57 1.80 12.42
N ARG A 78 9.56 1.90 11.51
CA ARG A 78 10.40 3.09 11.36
C ARG A 78 9.75 4.24 10.60
N THR A 79 8.84 4.01 9.65
CA THR A 79 8.34 5.08 8.75
C THR A 79 6.87 5.39 8.90
N ALA A 80 6.02 4.37 9.03
CA ALA A 80 4.59 4.56 9.20
C ALA A 80 4.29 5.06 10.62
N PHE A 81 5.00 4.52 11.62
CA PHE A 81 4.69 4.77 13.03
C PHE A 81 5.61 5.78 13.74
N ASN A 82 6.70 6.24 13.12
CA ASN A 82 7.63 7.23 13.71
C ASN A 82 7.62 8.56 12.95
N GLU A 83 7.26 9.67 13.61
CA GLU A 83 7.14 11.00 12.99
C GLU A 83 8.47 11.61 12.49
N ASN A 84 9.62 11.09 12.91
CA ASN A 84 10.93 11.70 12.62
C ASN A 84 11.57 11.30 11.27
N VAL A 85 10.99 10.33 10.56
CA VAL A 85 11.55 9.88 9.27
C VAL A 85 10.91 10.63 8.12
N SER A 86 11.72 11.42 7.41
CA SER A 86 11.27 12.10 6.19
C SER A 86 11.11 11.11 5.05
N THR A 87 9.88 10.98 4.54
CA THR A 87 9.56 10.18 3.34
C THR A 87 9.41 11.05 2.09
N ALA A 88 9.69 12.35 2.18
CA ALA A 88 9.39 13.33 1.13
C ALA A 88 10.10 13.05 -0.21
N ARG A 89 11.21 12.30 -0.19
CA ARG A 89 11.98 11.92 -1.39
C ARG A 89 11.71 10.48 -1.86
N ILE A 90 10.87 9.74 -1.15
CA ILE A 90 10.56 8.35 -1.46
C ILE A 90 9.39 8.35 -2.43
N SER A 91 9.58 7.74 -3.58
CA SER A 91 8.50 7.54 -4.54
C SER A 91 8.65 6.20 -5.24
N TYR A 92 7.52 5.50 -5.35
CA TYR A 92 7.43 4.22 -6.05
C TYR A 92 6.87 4.34 -7.47
N SER A 93 6.45 5.54 -7.92
CA SER A 93 5.79 5.71 -9.23
C SER A 93 6.62 5.11 -10.37
N LYS A 94 7.91 5.46 -10.47
CA LYS A 94 8.78 4.94 -11.54
C LYS A 94 8.97 3.43 -11.49
N PHE A 95 9.10 2.86 -10.29
CA PHE A 95 9.19 1.41 -10.12
C PHE A 95 7.90 0.74 -10.57
N LEU A 96 6.77 1.21 -10.02
CA LEU A 96 5.48 0.64 -10.26
C LEU A 96 5.07 0.77 -11.72
N ASP A 97 5.32 1.90 -12.41
CA ASP A 97 5.03 2.08 -13.83
C ASP A 97 5.67 0.97 -14.69
N ASN A 98 6.90 0.61 -14.36
CA ASN A 98 7.69 -0.39 -15.08
C ASN A 98 7.52 -1.82 -14.54
N LEU A 99 6.82 -1.99 -13.41
CA LEU A 99 6.54 -3.31 -12.84
C LEU A 99 5.62 -4.09 -13.80
N MET A 100 6.13 -5.22 -14.30
CA MET A 100 5.37 -6.14 -15.14
C MET A 100 4.87 -7.32 -14.29
N CYS A 101 3.63 -7.20 -13.82
CA CYS A 101 2.86 -8.24 -13.16
C CYS A 101 1.37 -8.11 -13.56
N SER A 102 0.63 -9.22 -13.58
CA SER A 102 -0.79 -9.20 -14.01
C SER A 102 -1.78 -9.37 -12.86
N ASN A 103 -1.39 -9.98 -11.74
CA ASN A 103 -2.32 -10.41 -10.67
C ASN A 103 -1.83 -9.97 -9.29
N LEU A 104 -1.53 -8.68 -9.13
CA LEU A 104 -1.10 -8.16 -7.83
C LEU A 104 -2.33 -8.10 -6.89
N GLU A 105 -2.29 -8.87 -5.81
CA GLU A 105 -3.38 -8.98 -4.82
C GLU A 105 -3.13 -8.04 -3.63
N CYS A 106 -1.87 -7.80 -3.28
CA CYS A 106 -1.45 -6.92 -2.19
C CYS A 106 -0.39 -5.94 -2.68
N LEU A 107 -0.68 -4.64 -2.51
CA LEU A 107 0.23 -3.54 -2.81
C LEU A 107 0.39 -2.67 -1.57
N GLU A 108 1.60 -2.65 -1.03
CA GLU A 108 1.98 -1.79 0.09
C GLU A 108 3.18 -0.92 -0.29
N VAL A 109 3.05 0.40 -0.09
CA VAL A 109 4.03 1.41 -0.50
C VAL A 109 4.20 2.49 0.57
N ILE A 110 5.40 3.07 0.62
CA ILE A 110 5.73 4.22 1.49
C ILE A 110 6.17 5.40 0.62
N GLY A 111 5.64 6.59 0.88
CA GLY A 111 5.95 7.80 0.13
C GLY A 111 5.01 8.04 -1.05
N ALA A 112 5.44 8.91 -1.97
CA ALA A 112 4.59 9.40 -3.04
C ALA A 112 4.38 8.37 -4.15
N VAL A 113 3.13 8.17 -4.56
CA VAL A 113 2.77 7.37 -5.74
C VAL A 113 1.78 8.11 -6.61
N ALA A 114 2.06 8.20 -7.91
CA ALA A 114 1.15 8.82 -8.86
C ALA A 114 -0.11 7.95 -9.02
N HIS A 115 -1.29 8.57 -9.00
CA HIS A 115 -2.56 7.84 -9.13
C HIS A 115 -2.65 7.08 -10.45
N SER A 116 -2.16 7.68 -11.54
CA SER A 116 -2.11 7.05 -12.86
C SER A 116 -1.36 5.72 -12.85
N THR A 117 -0.34 5.61 -12.02
CA THR A 117 0.45 4.39 -11.86
C THR A 117 -0.33 3.28 -11.15
N LEU A 118 -1.24 3.65 -10.24
CA LEU A 118 -1.95 2.68 -9.42
C LEU A 118 -3.14 2.02 -10.15
N TYR A 119 -3.79 2.73 -11.09
CA TYR A 119 -4.96 2.21 -11.80
C TYR A 119 -4.73 0.91 -12.58
N LYS A 120 -3.48 0.58 -12.94
CA LYS A 120 -3.17 -0.70 -13.57
C LYS A 120 -3.24 -1.90 -12.62
N PHE A 121 -3.36 -1.67 -11.31
CA PHE A 121 -3.46 -2.69 -10.27
C PHE A 121 -4.89 -2.80 -9.72
N ASN A 122 -5.89 -2.77 -10.60
CA ASN A 122 -7.31 -2.83 -10.24
C ASN A 122 -7.78 -4.17 -9.61
N SER A 123 -6.96 -5.22 -9.68
CA SER A 123 -7.19 -6.51 -9.04
C SER A 123 -6.74 -6.59 -7.58
N VAL A 124 -6.15 -5.51 -7.05
CA VAL A 124 -5.66 -5.44 -5.67
C VAL A 124 -6.83 -5.58 -4.68
N LYS A 125 -6.61 -6.45 -3.70
CA LYS A 125 -7.50 -6.68 -2.55
C LYS A 125 -7.04 -5.96 -1.29
N ILE A 126 -5.73 -5.78 -1.15
CA ILE A 126 -5.10 -5.10 -0.02
C ILE A 126 -4.25 -3.97 -0.56
N LEU A 127 -4.69 -2.73 -0.34
CA LEU A 127 -3.95 -1.54 -0.73
C LEU A 127 -3.51 -0.78 0.52
N ARG A 128 -2.22 -0.55 0.65
CA ARG A 128 -1.64 0.17 1.79
C ARG A 128 -0.67 1.24 1.31
N ILE A 129 -0.99 2.50 1.61
CA ILE A 129 -0.19 3.65 1.23
C ILE A 129 0.14 4.41 2.51
N TYR A 130 1.43 4.56 2.80
CA TYR A 130 1.90 5.27 3.97
C TYR A 130 2.67 6.53 3.58
N ALA A 131 2.45 7.61 4.31
CA ALA A 131 3.30 8.80 4.24
C ALA A 131 3.41 9.43 2.83
N ASP A 132 2.34 9.36 2.04
CA ASP A 132 2.21 10.12 0.81
C ASP A 132 1.90 11.59 1.14
N ASN A 133 2.85 12.47 0.82
CA ASN A 133 2.75 13.90 1.09
C ASN A 133 2.35 14.71 -0.15
N SER A 134 1.90 14.05 -1.21
CA SER A 134 1.59 14.66 -2.51
C SER A 134 0.09 14.72 -2.79
N SER A 135 -0.65 13.64 -2.53
CA SER A 135 -2.06 13.53 -2.93
C SER A 135 -3.04 14.16 -1.95
N GLU A 136 -4.00 14.92 -2.48
CA GLU A 136 -5.10 15.51 -1.69
C GLU A 136 -6.36 14.65 -1.64
N SER A 137 -6.61 13.85 -2.66
CA SER A 137 -7.67 12.83 -2.68
C SER A 137 -7.11 11.48 -3.10
N PHE A 138 -7.90 10.41 -2.97
CA PHE A 138 -7.60 9.11 -3.55
C PHE A 138 -8.87 8.51 -4.14
N ASN A 139 -8.83 8.03 -5.38
CA ASN A 139 -10.01 7.50 -6.06
C ASN A 139 -10.02 5.97 -6.03
N LEU A 140 -11.12 5.40 -5.53
CA LEU A 140 -11.31 3.95 -5.37
C LEU A 140 -12.17 3.29 -6.45
N GLU A 141 -12.70 4.05 -7.41
CA GLU A 141 -13.67 3.53 -8.38
C GLU A 141 -13.13 2.33 -9.17
N GLU A 142 -11.83 2.28 -9.44
CA GLU A 142 -11.20 1.20 -10.20
C GLU A 142 -10.93 -0.07 -9.37
N TYR A 143 -10.97 -0.01 -8.03
CA TYR A 143 -10.56 -1.13 -7.17
C TYR A 143 -11.73 -2.01 -6.74
N LYS A 144 -12.47 -2.60 -7.68
CA LYS A 144 -13.73 -3.31 -7.39
C LYS A 144 -13.61 -4.51 -6.42
N SER A 145 -12.40 -5.04 -6.24
CA SER A 145 -12.13 -6.20 -5.36
C SER A 145 -11.48 -5.82 -4.03
N LEU A 146 -11.44 -4.53 -3.67
CA LEU A 146 -10.72 -4.07 -2.49
C LEU A 146 -11.40 -4.52 -1.19
N GLU A 147 -10.64 -5.24 -0.37
CA GLU A 147 -11.07 -5.78 0.92
C GLU A 147 -10.43 -5.00 2.09
N GLU A 148 -9.18 -4.54 1.94
CA GLU A 148 -8.49 -3.71 2.92
C GLU A 148 -7.92 -2.45 2.28
N LEU A 149 -8.20 -1.30 2.89
CA LEU A 149 -7.59 -0.03 2.55
C LEU A 149 -6.88 0.56 3.77
N VAL A 150 -5.59 0.83 3.62
CA VAL A 150 -4.82 1.65 4.55
C VAL A 150 -4.25 2.83 3.78
N ILE A 151 -4.65 4.05 4.12
CA ILE A 151 -3.98 5.27 3.66
C ILE A 151 -3.67 6.07 4.92
N SER A 152 -2.45 6.00 5.42
CA SER A 152 -2.10 6.55 6.72
C SER A 152 -0.92 7.51 6.64
N LYS A 153 -0.93 8.55 7.49
CA LYS A 153 0.13 9.57 7.58
C LYS A 153 0.31 10.37 6.27
N CYS A 154 -0.72 10.46 5.44
CA CYS A 154 -0.71 11.22 4.21
C CYS A 154 -1.08 12.68 4.51
N SER A 155 -0.07 13.56 4.63
CA SER A 155 -0.24 14.92 5.20
C SER A 155 -1.15 15.87 4.41
N LYS A 156 -1.44 15.53 3.16
CA LYS A 156 -2.30 16.32 2.27
C LYS A 156 -3.68 15.72 2.04
N LEU A 157 -3.89 14.44 2.39
CA LEU A 157 -5.13 13.74 2.11
C LEU A 157 -6.31 14.40 2.83
N ARG A 158 -7.38 14.66 2.07
CA ARG A 158 -8.62 15.28 2.52
C ARG A 158 -9.82 14.38 2.30
N SER A 159 -9.81 13.58 1.24
CA SER A 159 -10.94 12.73 0.85
C SER A 159 -10.51 11.44 0.14
N ILE A 160 -11.42 10.48 0.16
CA ILE A 160 -11.44 9.25 -0.62
C ILE A 160 -12.68 9.30 -1.52
N GLU A 161 -12.44 9.42 -2.83
CA GLU A 161 -13.48 9.37 -3.85
C GLU A 161 -13.87 7.92 -4.12
N GLY A 162 -15.16 7.66 -4.35
CA GLY A 162 -15.64 6.32 -4.67
C GLY A 162 -15.60 5.32 -3.50
N LEU A 163 -15.46 5.76 -2.25
CA LEU A 163 -15.40 4.86 -1.07
C LEU A 163 -16.58 3.86 -1.03
N HIS A 164 -17.79 4.32 -1.34
CA HIS A 164 -18.98 3.47 -1.34
C HIS A 164 -19.04 2.48 -2.51
N CYS A 165 -18.20 2.62 -3.54
CA CYS A 165 -18.07 1.61 -4.60
C CYS A 165 -17.57 0.26 -4.06
N ASN A 166 -16.91 0.27 -2.89
CA ASN A 166 -16.42 -0.92 -2.20
C ASN A 166 -17.25 -1.29 -0.97
N SER A 167 -18.45 -0.74 -0.81
CA SER A 167 -19.33 -1.01 0.33
C SER A 167 -19.64 -2.50 0.55
N GLN A 168 -19.62 -3.31 -0.51
CA GLN A 168 -19.87 -4.75 -0.46
C GLN A 168 -18.62 -5.61 -0.23
N THR A 169 -17.41 -5.05 -0.33
CA THR A 169 -16.16 -5.82 -0.28
C THR A 169 -15.23 -5.40 0.86
N LEU A 170 -15.24 -4.11 1.21
CA LEU A 170 -14.32 -3.54 2.18
C LEU A 170 -14.65 -4.02 3.60
N ARG A 171 -13.66 -4.63 4.25
CA ARG A 171 -13.71 -5.07 5.66
C ARG A 171 -12.85 -4.23 6.59
N LEU A 172 -11.81 -3.59 6.07
CA LEU A 172 -10.90 -2.75 6.85
C LEU A 172 -10.66 -1.42 6.14
N LEU A 173 -10.87 -0.33 6.88
CA LEU A 173 -10.53 1.03 6.46
C LEU A 173 -9.66 1.70 7.54
N ASP A 174 -8.39 1.97 7.23
CA ASP A 174 -7.50 2.74 8.09
C ASP A 174 -7.08 4.03 7.37
N LEU A 175 -7.57 5.16 7.87
CA LEU A 175 -7.23 6.51 7.42
C LEU A 175 -6.52 7.31 8.52
N SER A 176 -5.87 6.62 9.45
CA SER A 176 -5.25 7.24 10.62
C SER A 176 -4.14 8.23 10.25
N ASN A 177 -3.89 9.18 11.15
CA ASN A 177 -2.81 10.17 11.05
C ASN A 177 -2.88 11.08 9.81
N ASN A 178 -4.02 11.14 9.12
CA ASN A 178 -4.28 12.10 8.04
C ASN A 178 -4.84 13.39 8.63
N LYS A 179 -3.96 14.30 9.06
CA LYS A 179 -4.30 15.52 9.82
C LYS A 179 -5.19 16.53 9.06
N LYS A 180 -5.47 16.31 7.77
CA LYS A 180 -6.38 17.11 6.93
C LYS A 180 -7.61 16.35 6.45
N PHE A 181 -7.73 15.07 6.79
CA PHE A 181 -8.84 14.24 6.37
C PHE A 181 -10.09 14.60 7.19
N ASP A 182 -11.12 15.05 6.49
CA ASP A 182 -12.40 15.48 7.07
C ASP A 182 -13.52 15.17 6.07
N GLN A 183 -13.71 13.88 5.82
CA GLN A 183 -14.82 13.37 5.02
C GLN A 183 -15.77 12.59 5.90
N ASP A 184 -17.06 12.79 5.66
CA ASP A 184 -18.11 11.93 6.21
C ASP A 184 -18.06 10.57 5.50
N ILE A 185 -17.68 9.53 6.25
CA ILE A 185 -17.62 8.15 5.74
C ILE A 185 -18.83 7.32 6.16
N SER A 186 -19.86 7.97 6.72
CA SER A 186 -21.08 7.29 7.14
C SER A 186 -21.77 6.59 5.97
N GLY A 187 -22.44 5.48 6.26
CA GLY A 187 -23.19 4.73 5.25
C GLY A 187 -23.21 3.24 5.51
N PHE A 188 -23.79 2.53 4.56
CA PHE A 188 -23.93 1.07 4.63
C PHE A 188 -22.72 0.37 4.02
N PHE A 189 -22.09 -0.50 4.81
CA PHE A 189 -21.01 -1.38 4.38
C PHE A 189 -21.32 -2.81 4.82
N THR A 190 -21.50 -3.71 3.86
CA THR A 190 -21.95 -5.09 4.11
C THR A 190 -21.00 -5.85 5.02
N ASN A 191 -19.68 -5.69 4.80
CA ASN A 191 -18.63 -6.51 5.42
C ASN A 191 -17.67 -5.72 6.32
N MET A 192 -17.94 -4.44 6.63
CA MET A 192 -16.99 -3.60 7.37
C MET A 192 -16.79 -4.07 8.80
N GLU A 193 -15.57 -4.44 9.18
CA GLU A 193 -15.23 -4.92 10.53
C GLU A 193 -14.47 -3.85 11.32
N VAL A 194 -13.57 -3.13 10.67
CA VAL A 194 -12.65 -2.20 11.33
C VAL A 194 -12.56 -0.88 10.58
N VAL A 195 -12.76 0.21 11.32
CA VAL A 195 -12.55 1.57 10.84
C VAL A 195 -11.64 2.32 11.80
N ASN A 196 -10.45 2.71 11.32
CA ASN A 196 -9.50 3.51 12.07
C ASN A 196 -9.37 4.91 11.46
N LEU A 197 -9.89 5.90 12.17
CA LEU A 197 -9.81 7.33 11.83
C LEU A 197 -8.97 8.10 12.84
N SER A 198 -8.19 7.43 13.69
CA SER A 198 -7.42 8.08 14.74
C SER A 198 -6.51 9.18 14.19
N ASN A 199 -6.36 10.28 14.93
CA ASN A 199 -5.54 11.44 14.56
C ASN A 199 -5.90 12.07 13.21
N THR A 200 -7.18 12.05 12.82
CA THR A 200 -7.72 12.78 11.65
C THR A 200 -8.39 14.10 12.06
N TYR A 201 -8.90 14.85 11.08
CA TYR A 201 -9.58 16.13 11.29
C TYR A 201 -11.12 15.98 11.29
N ILE A 202 -11.65 14.76 11.29
CA ILE A 202 -13.09 14.51 11.19
C ILE A 202 -13.88 15.29 12.25
N GLN A 203 -14.99 15.87 11.81
CA GLN A 203 -15.89 16.62 12.69
C GLN A 203 -17.10 15.80 13.17
N LYS A 204 -17.42 14.71 12.46
CA LYS A 204 -18.57 13.84 12.73
C LYS A 204 -18.13 12.42 13.01
N TYR A 205 -18.84 11.76 13.93
CA TYR A 205 -18.67 10.34 14.17
C TYR A 205 -19.25 9.56 12.99
N PRO A 206 -18.54 8.56 12.44
CA PRO A 206 -19.03 7.80 11.30
C PRO A 206 -20.20 6.90 11.72
N ASN A 207 -21.39 7.15 11.17
CA ASN A 207 -22.53 6.27 11.36
C ASN A 207 -22.49 5.16 10.32
N LEU A 208 -22.02 3.98 10.72
CA LEU A 208 -21.79 2.84 9.85
C LEU A 208 -22.84 1.76 10.12
N GLU A 209 -23.47 1.30 9.04
CA GLU A 209 -24.47 0.22 9.09
C GLU A 209 -23.93 -1.02 8.36
N THR A 210 -24.20 -2.21 8.90
CA THR A 210 -23.80 -3.50 8.30
C THR A 210 -25.01 -4.39 8.08
N SER A 211 -24.86 -5.40 7.19
CA SER A 211 -25.97 -6.32 6.87
C SER A 211 -26.28 -7.32 7.99
N ASP A 212 -25.26 -7.77 8.73
CA ASP A 212 -25.39 -8.85 9.72
C ASP A 212 -25.35 -8.35 11.16
N ASN A 213 -25.46 -7.03 11.39
CA ASN A 213 -25.34 -6.40 12.71
C ASN A 213 -24.09 -6.84 13.50
N HIS A 214 -23.02 -7.24 12.81
CA HIS A 214 -21.75 -7.53 13.47
C HIS A 214 -21.14 -6.24 14.01
N LEU A 215 -20.40 -6.37 15.11
CA LEU A 215 -19.77 -5.23 15.77
C LEU A 215 -18.67 -4.66 14.89
N ILE A 216 -18.77 -3.37 14.58
CA ILE A 216 -17.73 -2.61 13.89
C ILE A 216 -16.83 -1.97 14.94
N VAL A 217 -15.53 -2.26 14.87
CA VAL A 217 -14.54 -1.58 15.70
C VAL A 217 -14.20 -0.24 15.07
N VAL A 218 -14.63 0.86 15.71
CA VAL A 218 -14.34 2.21 15.25
C VAL A 218 -13.35 2.88 16.20
N ASN A 219 -12.16 3.22 15.68
CA ASN A 219 -11.15 3.99 16.41
C ASN A 219 -11.15 5.45 15.93
N VAL A 220 -11.45 6.37 16.85
CA VAL A 220 -11.43 7.84 16.63
C VAL A 220 -10.51 8.56 17.63
N GLU A 221 -9.56 7.83 18.22
CA GLU A 221 -8.59 8.40 19.16
C GLU A 221 -7.86 9.61 18.55
N GLY A 222 -7.72 10.70 19.30
CA GLY A 222 -6.97 11.88 18.85
C GLY A 222 -7.68 12.75 17.80
N CYS A 223 -8.92 12.46 17.41
CA CYS A 223 -9.75 13.33 16.55
C CYS A 223 -10.23 14.56 17.33
N LYS A 224 -9.42 15.63 17.35
CA LYS A 224 -9.65 16.80 18.21
C LYS A 224 -10.91 17.61 17.91
N ASN A 225 -11.44 17.52 16.69
CA ASN A 225 -12.64 18.27 16.25
C ASN A 225 -13.91 17.43 16.26
N LEU A 226 -13.81 16.17 16.69
CA LEU A 226 -14.94 15.26 16.67
C LEU A 226 -15.99 15.72 17.68
N ASN A 227 -17.12 16.20 17.18
CA ASN A 227 -18.26 16.56 18.03
C ASN A 227 -19.09 15.31 18.27
N ILE A 228 -18.81 14.62 19.37
CA ILE A 228 -19.67 13.53 19.84
C ILE A 228 -20.86 14.19 20.53
N LYS A 229 -21.91 14.51 19.76
CA LYS A 229 -23.22 14.75 20.36
C LYS A 229 -23.66 13.43 20.96
N THR A 230 -23.47 13.26 22.26
CA THR A 230 -24.08 12.19 23.04
C THR A 230 -25.59 12.33 22.88
N ALA A 231 -26.19 11.37 22.16
CA ALA A 231 -27.63 11.17 22.15
C ALA A 231 -28.08 10.65 23.52
#